data_AF-A0A9E8MV03-F1
#
_entry.id   AF-A0A9E8MV03-F1
#
_cell.length_a   1.000
_cell.length_b   1.000
_cell.length_c   1.000
_cell.angle_alpha   90.00
_cell.angle_beta   90.00
_cell.angle_gamma   90.00
#
_symmetry.space_group_name_H-M   'P 1'
#
loop_
_entity.id
_entity.type
_entity.pdbx_description
1 polymer ?
#
loop_
_entity_poly.entity_id
_entity_poly.type
_entity_poly.pdbx_seq_one_letter_code
_entity_poly.pdbx_strand_id
1 'polypeptide(L)'
;MEAWGGNAAVVGEWIGTDNYSGSSTEVTCTNGDVIPAEYSIYTKESWVFVLKANGTYYEVYDSEYNALDYEASAANCEATYGETMFENDKYDGNWAFNEEDGTLTVIDFKYTDLLDPANNEVYESGDVYFSGVAVDVSANQLILTEQGESTTFTRR
;
A
#
# COMPACT_ATOMS: atom_id res chain seq x y z
N MET A 1 -10.91 -17.76 -21.33
CA MET A 1 -10.80 -16.32 -21.04
C MET A 1 -11.58 -16.15 -19.76
N GLU A 2 -10.90 -16.16 -18.61
CA GLU A 2 -11.56 -15.72 -17.38
C GLU A 2 -11.91 -14.25 -17.59
N ALA A 3 -13.17 -13.90 -17.34
CA ALA A 3 -13.63 -12.55 -17.51
C ALA A 3 -13.11 -11.72 -16.34
N TRP A 4 -12.43 -10.60 -16.61
CA TRP A 4 -12.10 -9.62 -15.58
C TRP A 4 -13.39 -9.14 -14.89
N GLY A 5 -13.29 -8.83 -13.61
CA GLY A 5 -14.42 -8.52 -12.73
C GLY A 5 -14.97 -9.75 -12.00
N GLY A 6 -16.22 -9.68 -11.58
CA GLY A 6 -16.88 -10.72 -10.80
C GLY A 6 -17.81 -10.11 -9.75
N ASN A 7 -17.63 -10.51 -8.49
CA ASN A 7 -18.47 -10.14 -7.36
C ASN A 7 -18.73 -8.62 -7.26
N ALA A 8 -20.00 -8.21 -7.41
CA ALA A 8 -20.38 -6.80 -7.34
C ALA A 8 -20.18 -6.18 -5.95
N ALA A 9 -20.05 -6.99 -4.88
CA ALA A 9 -19.83 -6.49 -3.53
C ALA A 9 -18.46 -5.82 -3.36
N VAL A 10 -17.43 -6.31 -4.07
CA VAL A 10 -16.08 -5.73 -3.98
C VAL A 10 -15.92 -4.47 -4.83
N VAL A 11 -16.82 -4.23 -5.79
CA VAL A 11 -16.77 -3.07 -6.69
C VAL A 11 -17.00 -1.78 -5.90
N GLY A 12 -16.05 -0.86 -5.95
CA GLY A 12 -16.16 0.52 -5.49
C GLY A 12 -14.80 1.09 -5.10
N GLU A 13 -14.84 2.22 -4.38
CA GLU A 13 -13.67 2.92 -3.88
C GLU A 13 -13.48 2.61 -2.39
N TRP A 14 -12.25 2.22 -2.05
CA TRP A 14 -11.85 1.72 -0.75
C TRP A 14 -10.62 2.48 -0.28
N ILE A 15 -10.59 2.87 1.00
CA ILE A 15 -9.51 3.61 1.64
C ILE A 15 -8.82 2.67 2.61
N GLY A 16 -7.51 2.47 2.45
CA GLY A 16 -6.70 1.67 3.37
C GLY A 16 -6.81 2.25 4.78
N THR A 17 -7.15 1.40 5.76
CA THR A 17 -7.30 1.81 7.16
C THR A 17 -6.14 1.37 8.04
N ASP A 18 -5.29 0.50 7.50
CA ASP A 18 -4.04 0.17 8.17
C ASP A 18 -3.17 1.43 8.06
N ASN A 19 -3.15 2.22 9.13
CA ASN A 19 -2.09 3.19 9.31
C ASN A 19 -0.82 2.34 9.40
N TYR A 20 0.10 2.48 8.46
CA TYR A 20 1.41 1.87 8.63
C TYR A 20 2.08 2.69 9.74
N SER A 21 1.78 2.38 11.00
CA SER A 21 2.60 2.83 12.13
C SER A 21 4.02 2.47 11.75
N GLY A 22 4.88 3.47 11.58
CA GLY A 22 6.20 3.27 11.01
C GLY A 22 6.87 2.10 11.71
N SER A 23 7.33 1.12 10.93
CA SER A 23 7.98 -0.06 11.50
C SER A 23 8.98 0.38 12.56
N SER A 24 8.94 -0.23 13.75
CA SER A 24 9.85 0.17 14.82
C SER A 24 11.23 -0.43 14.60
N THR A 25 12.25 0.30 15.01
CA THR A 25 13.66 -0.11 14.99
C THR A 25 14.35 0.30 16.28
N GLU A 26 15.58 -0.17 16.45
CA GLU A 26 16.46 0.20 17.53
C GLU A 26 17.68 0.94 16.98
N VAL A 27 18.07 2.03 17.64
CA VAL A 27 19.29 2.78 17.32
C VAL A 27 20.28 2.61 18.45
N THR A 28 21.47 2.10 18.14
CA THR A 28 22.59 2.06 19.07
C THR A 28 23.29 3.42 19.09
N CYS A 29 23.24 4.08 20.23
CA CYS A 29 23.88 5.36 20.48
C CYS A 29 25.40 5.24 20.57
N THR A 30 26.11 6.36 20.37
CA THR A 30 27.58 6.42 20.48
C THR A 30 28.09 6.12 21.89
N ASN A 31 27.28 6.38 22.91
CA ASN A 31 27.57 6.03 24.31
C ASN A 31 27.31 4.55 24.63
N GLY A 32 26.79 3.76 23.67
CA GLY A 32 26.45 2.36 23.82
C GLY A 32 25.02 2.09 24.29
N ASP A 33 24.23 3.11 24.60
CA ASP A 33 22.81 2.96 24.92
C ASP A 33 22.01 2.60 23.66
N VAL A 34 20.79 2.09 23.85
CA VAL A 34 19.88 1.73 22.76
C VAL A 34 18.56 2.46 22.98
N ILE A 35 18.08 3.13 21.93
CA ILE A 35 16.77 3.79 21.93
C ILE A 35 15.84 3.15 20.89
N PRO A 36 14.55 2.99 21.20
CA PRO A 36 13.55 2.65 20.18
C PRO A 36 13.25 3.88 19.32
N ALA A 37 13.01 3.66 18.03
CA ALA A 37 12.59 4.69 17.09
C ALA A 37 11.66 4.10 16.02
N GLU A 38 10.87 4.92 15.36
CA GLU A 38 10.15 4.52 14.13
C GLU A 38 11.06 4.72 12.92
N TYR A 39 11.02 3.80 11.94
CA TYR A 39 11.76 3.92 10.68
C TYR A 39 11.37 5.19 9.91
N SER A 40 10.09 5.53 9.93
CA SER A 40 9.51 6.68 9.25
C SER A 40 8.39 7.26 10.09
N ILE A 41 8.28 8.59 10.12
CA ILE A 41 7.12 9.30 10.66
C ILE A 41 6.32 9.85 9.49
N TYR A 42 5.07 9.39 9.36
CA TYR A 42 4.15 9.88 8.35
C TYR A 42 3.36 11.09 8.86
N THR A 43 3.39 12.20 8.12
CA THR A 43 2.52 13.36 8.34
C THR A 43 1.26 13.32 7.49
N LYS A 44 1.31 12.53 6.41
CA LYS A 44 0.18 12.20 5.54
C LYS A 44 0.37 10.78 5.04
N GLU A 45 -0.71 10.02 5.03
CA GLU A 45 -0.74 8.68 4.48
C GLU A 45 -2.14 8.46 3.92
N SER A 46 -2.23 8.12 2.63
CA SER A 46 -3.49 7.88 1.95
C SER A 46 -3.29 6.80 0.90
N TRP A 47 -4.06 5.72 1.03
CA TRP A 47 -4.15 4.66 0.05
C TRP A 47 -5.58 4.51 -0.43
N VAL A 48 -5.81 4.80 -1.71
CA VAL A 48 -7.11 4.66 -2.36
C VAL A 48 -7.05 3.47 -3.31
N PHE A 49 -7.85 2.45 -3.08
CA PHE A 49 -7.94 1.23 -3.88
C PHE A 49 -9.31 1.12 -4.55
N VAL A 50 -9.37 1.03 -5.88
CA VAL A 50 -10.63 1.12 -6.63
C VAL A 50 -10.82 -0.05 -7.58
N LEU A 51 -11.87 -0.84 -7.34
CA LEU A 51 -12.31 -1.93 -8.20
C LEU A 51 -13.55 -1.50 -8.99
N LYS A 52 -13.49 -1.49 -10.33
CA LYS A 52 -14.62 -1.11 -11.19
C LYS A 52 -15.35 -2.34 -11.73
N ALA A 53 -16.66 -2.23 -11.93
CA ALA A 53 -17.52 -3.32 -12.41
C ALA A 53 -17.13 -3.91 -13.78
N ASN A 54 -16.38 -3.16 -14.59
CA ASN A 54 -15.88 -3.62 -15.89
C ASN A 54 -14.58 -4.44 -15.80
N GLY A 55 -14.12 -4.79 -14.59
CA GLY A 55 -12.89 -5.56 -14.37
C GLY A 55 -11.61 -4.74 -14.38
N THR A 56 -11.68 -3.42 -14.58
CA THR A 56 -10.52 -2.54 -14.41
C THR A 56 -10.36 -2.14 -12.93
N TYR A 57 -9.13 -1.94 -12.49
CA TYR A 57 -8.81 -1.38 -11.19
C TYR A 57 -7.81 -0.22 -11.34
N TYR A 58 -7.73 0.61 -10.30
CA TYR A 58 -6.56 1.44 -10.07
C TYR A 58 -6.37 1.65 -8.57
N GLU A 59 -5.16 2.01 -8.17
CA GLU A 59 -4.89 2.52 -6.83
C GLU A 59 -4.00 3.74 -6.84
N VAL A 60 -4.05 4.51 -5.75
CA VAL A 60 -3.26 5.72 -5.55
C VAL A 60 -2.69 5.71 -4.15
N TYR A 61 -1.38 5.90 -4.04
CA TYR A 61 -0.66 6.19 -2.80
C TYR A 61 -0.31 7.67 -2.78
N ASP A 62 -0.55 8.34 -1.66
CA ASP A 62 -0.25 9.75 -1.46
C ASP A 62 0.21 9.98 -0.02
N SER A 63 1.52 9.98 0.16
CA SER A 63 2.18 9.94 1.46
C SER A 63 3.21 11.07 1.62
N GLU A 64 3.33 11.57 2.84
CA GLU A 64 4.37 12.50 3.27
C GLU A 64 5.01 11.95 4.52
N TYR A 65 6.32 11.76 4.50
CA TYR A 65 7.03 11.15 5.63
C TYR A 65 8.47 11.65 5.78
N ASN A 66 9.01 11.50 6.99
CA ASN A 66 10.41 11.73 7.28
C ASN A 66 11.03 10.39 7.69
N ALA A 67 12.14 9.99 7.05
CA ALA A 67 12.88 8.79 7.46
C ALA A 67 13.83 9.09 8.62
N LEU A 68 14.05 8.06 9.45
CA LEU A 68 15.00 8.09 10.56
C LEU A 68 16.42 8.38 10.04
N ASP A 69 17.05 9.40 10.59
CA ASP A 69 18.47 9.68 10.40
C ASP A 69 19.26 8.89 11.45
N TYR A 70 19.77 7.73 11.05
CA TYR A 70 20.54 6.85 11.93
C TYR A 70 21.80 7.51 12.49
N GLU A 71 22.50 8.32 11.70
CA GLU A 71 23.75 8.94 12.12
C GLU A 71 23.48 10.03 13.16
N ALA A 72 22.55 10.95 12.87
CA ALA A 72 22.16 11.99 13.81
C ALA A 72 21.52 11.39 15.08
N SER A 73 20.71 10.35 14.94
CA SER A 73 20.08 9.68 16.08
C SER A 73 21.09 9.00 16.99
N ALA A 74 22.08 8.31 16.42
CA ALA A 74 23.13 7.65 17.20
C ALA A 74 24.09 8.66 17.87
N ALA A 75 24.32 9.83 17.24
CA ALA A 75 25.17 10.87 17.79
C ALA A 75 24.53 11.58 19.00
N ASN A 76 23.22 11.85 18.93
CA ASN A 76 22.49 12.58 19.97
C ASN A 76 21.82 11.68 21.01
N CYS A 77 21.74 10.37 20.73
CA CYS A 77 20.96 9.40 21.48
C CYS A 77 19.48 9.81 21.64
N GLU A 78 18.91 10.32 20.55
CA GLU A 78 17.52 10.73 20.42
C GLU A 78 17.05 10.48 18.98
N ALA A 79 15.82 10.00 18.78
CA ALA A 79 15.29 9.74 17.45
C ALA A 79 15.20 11.05 16.64
N THR A 80 16.02 11.16 15.60
CA THR A 80 16.12 12.32 14.73
C THR A 80 15.74 11.92 13.32
N TYR A 81 14.93 12.74 12.65
CA TYR A 81 14.37 12.45 11.34
C TYR A 81 14.87 13.45 10.31
N GLY A 82 15.12 12.97 9.10
CA GLY A 82 15.63 13.76 7.98
C GLY A 82 14.59 14.68 7.37
N GLU A 83 14.87 15.15 6.15
CA GLU A 83 13.94 15.98 5.38
C GLU A 83 12.66 15.23 5.01
N THR A 84 11.59 15.99 4.75
CA THR A 84 10.31 15.42 4.34
C THR A 84 10.40 14.91 2.90
N MET A 85 9.99 13.67 2.73
CA MET A 85 9.85 12.97 1.47
C MET A 85 8.37 12.87 1.09
N PHE A 86 8.12 12.77 -0.20
CA PHE A 86 6.80 12.70 -0.80
C PHE A 86 6.72 11.48 -1.69
N GLU A 87 5.60 10.78 -1.61
CA GLU A 87 5.24 9.67 -2.48
C GLU A 87 3.88 10.01 -3.08
N ASN A 88 3.74 9.93 -4.41
CA ASN A 88 2.47 10.15 -5.06
C ASN A 88 2.41 9.26 -6.30
N ASP A 89 1.91 8.05 -6.10
CA ASP A 89 2.03 6.98 -7.06
C ASP A 89 0.66 6.45 -7.45
N LYS A 90 0.54 6.00 -8.69
CA LYS A 90 -0.68 5.42 -9.22
C LYS A 90 -0.42 4.17 -10.04
N TYR A 91 -1.15 3.11 -9.69
CA TYR A 91 -1.15 1.86 -10.44
C TYR A 91 -2.50 1.70 -11.16
N ASP A 92 -2.47 1.26 -12.41
CA ASP A 92 -3.65 0.92 -13.20
C ASP A 92 -3.54 -0.52 -13.68
N GLY A 93 -4.65 -1.26 -13.64
CA GLY A 93 -4.69 -2.59 -14.23
C GLY A 93 -6.06 -3.24 -14.20
N ASN A 94 -6.08 -4.57 -14.06
CA ASN A 94 -7.32 -5.36 -14.02
C ASN A 94 -7.40 -6.23 -12.77
N TRP A 95 -8.63 -6.65 -12.44
CA TRP A 95 -8.91 -7.56 -11.34
C TRP A 95 -9.88 -8.66 -11.77
N ALA A 96 -9.80 -9.82 -11.13
CA ALA A 96 -10.73 -10.92 -11.29
C ALA A 96 -11.09 -11.53 -9.93
N PHE A 97 -12.35 -11.93 -9.77
CA PHE A 97 -12.83 -12.62 -8.58
C PHE A 97 -13.21 -14.05 -8.90
N ASN A 98 -12.64 -14.99 -8.16
CA ASN A 98 -13.00 -16.39 -8.22
C ASN A 98 -14.12 -16.65 -7.20
N GLU A 99 -15.34 -16.85 -7.71
CA GLU A 99 -16.54 -17.09 -6.89
C GLU A 99 -16.54 -18.46 -6.19
N GLU A 100 -15.81 -19.45 -6.73
CA GLU A 100 -15.74 -20.78 -6.13
C GLU A 100 -14.85 -20.77 -4.88
N ASP A 101 -13.72 -20.06 -4.96
CA ASP A 101 -12.73 -19.98 -3.89
C ASP A 101 -12.88 -18.74 -2.99
N GLY A 102 -13.70 -17.76 -3.40
CA GLY A 102 -13.86 -16.49 -2.69
C GLY A 102 -12.59 -15.64 -2.69
N THR A 103 -11.83 -15.67 -3.79
CA THR A 103 -10.51 -15.04 -3.89
C THR A 103 -10.44 -13.95 -4.95
N LEU A 104 -9.56 -12.97 -4.73
CA LEU A 104 -9.28 -11.86 -5.65
C LEU A 104 -7.88 -11.99 -6.25
N THR A 105 -7.76 -11.69 -7.53
CA THR A 105 -6.49 -11.50 -8.22
C THR A 105 -6.47 -10.10 -8.82
N VAL A 106 -5.36 -9.38 -8.66
CA VAL A 106 -5.12 -8.03 -9.19
C VAL A 106 -3.81 -8.02 -9.95
N ILE A 107 -3.83 -7.47 -11.16
CA ILE A 107 -2.68 -7.40 -12.06
C ILE A 107 -2.50 -5.97 -12.54
N ASP A 108 -1.32 -5.44 -12.32
CA ASP A 108 -0.90 -4.10 -12.67
C ASP A 108 -0.41 -4.09 -14.11
N PHE A 109 -0.85 -3.13 -14.91
CA PHE A 109 -0.36 -2.95 -16.27
C PHE A 109 0.43 -1.65 -16.44
N LYS A 110 0.33 -0.74 -15.47
CA LYS A 110 0.98 0.56 -15.55
C LYS A 110 1.24 1.11 -14.16
N TYR A 111 2.46 1.62 -13.99
CA TYR A 111 2.85 2.48 -12.89
C TYR A 111 2.97 3.93 -13.38
N THR A 112 2.47 4.87 -12.60
CA THR A 112 2.60 6.30 -12.84
C THR A 112 3.11 6.99 -11.58
N ASP A 113 4.31 7.53 -11.65
CA ASP A 113 4.85 8.47 -10.67
C ASP A 113 4.23 9.85 -10.96
N LEU A 114 3.42 10.34 -10.03
CA LEU A 114 2.70 11.62 -10.17
C LEU A 114 3.56 12.83 -9.76
N LEU A 115 4.78 12.59 -9.27
CA LEU A 115 5.77 13.62 -8.94
C LEU A 115 6.82 13.78 -10.06
N ASP A 116 7.30 12.68 -10.64
CA ASP A 116 8.24 12.67 -11.74
C ASP A 116 7.84 11.67 -12.86
N PRO A 117 7.25 12.18 -13.96
CA PRO A 117 6.84 11.34 -15.09
C PRO A 117 7.96 10.54 -15.76
N ALA A 118 9.24 10.86 -15.51
CA ALA A 118 10.38 10.11 -16.03
C ALA A 118 10.46 8.68 -15.46
N ASN A 119 9.85 8.43 -14.31
CA ASN A 119 9.83 7.14 -13.62
C ASN A 119 8.65 6.25 -14.04
N ASN A 120 7.77 6.70 -14.95
CA ASN A 120 6.60 5.94 -15.37
C ASN A 120 6.99 4.62 -16.06
N GLU A 121 6.24 3.55 -15.76
CA GLU A 121 6.48 2.22 -16.33
C GLU A 121 5.20 1.60 -16.89
N VAL A 122 5.37 0.73 -17.89
CA VAL A 122 4.30 -0.07 -18.50
C VAL A 122 4.68 -1.54 -18.41
N TYR A 123 3.80 -2.34 -17.84
CA TYR A 123 3.97 -3.78 -17.69
C TYR A 123 3.20 -4.50 -18.80
N GLU A 124 3.84 -4.71 -19.95
CA GLU A 124 3.19 -5.28 -21.15
C GLU A 124 2.54 -6.65 -20.91
N SER A 125 3.11 -7.45 -20.00
CA SER A 125 2.56 -8.77 -19.62
C SER A 125 1.70 -8.73 -18.34
N GLY A 126 1.58 -7.55 -17.74
CA GLY A 126 1.09 -7.37 -16.38
C GLY A 126 2.12 -7.78 -15.32
N ASP A 127 2.03 -7.18 -14.14
CA ASP A 127 2.70 -7.62 -12.92
C ASP A 127 1.66 -8.03 -11.88
N VAL A 128 1.88 -9.14 -11.18
CA VAL A 128 0.87 -9.69 -10.27
C VAL A 128 1.00 -9.00 -8.92
N TYR A 129 0.00 -8.19 -8.57
CA TYR A 129 -0.05 -7.49 -7.29
C TYR A 129 -0.68 -8.38 -6.20
N PHE A 130 -1.90 -8.87 -6.44
CA PHE A 130 -2.56 -9.86 -5.59
C PHE A 130 -2.84 -11.12 -6.37
N SER A 131 -2.56 -12.29 -5.78
CA SER A 131 -2.79 -13.59 -6.41
C SER A 131 -3.61 -14.50 -5.52
N GLY A 132 -4.90 -14.64 -5.83
CA GLY A 132 -5.79 -15.53 -5.07
C GLY A 132 -5.94 -15.15 -3.60
N VAL A 133 -5.95 -13.86 -3.27
CA VAL A 133 -6.08 -13.39 -1.88
C VAL A 133 -7.50 -13.60 -1.38
N ALA A 134 -7.65 -14.07 -0.15
CA ALA A 134 -8.97 -14.32 0.43
C ALA A 134 -9.69 -12.99 0.68
N VAL A 135 -11.00 -12.95 0.36
CA VAL A 135 -11.80 -11.74 0.50
C VAL A 135 -12.89 -11.92 1.55
N ASP A 136 -12.94 -10.99 2.50
CA ASP A 136 -14.12 -10.72 3.32
C ASP A 136 -14.64 -9.32 2.99
N VAL A 137 -15.91 -9.21 2.59
CA VAL A 137 -16.50 -7.95 2.14
C VAL A 137 -17.87 -7.73 2.76
N SER A 138 -18.05 -6.52 3.30
CA SER A 138 -19.31 -6.02 3.83
C SER A 138 -19.67 -4.69 3.17
N ALA A 139 -20.79 -4.07 3.58
CA ALA A 139 -21.24 -2.81 3.00
C ALA A 139 -20.19 -1.68 3.11
N ASN A 140 -19.39 -1.68 4.18
CA ASN A 140 -18.46 -0.58 4.50
C ASN A 140 -16.99 -1.02 4.62
N GLN A 141 -16.70 -2.31 4.49
CA GLN A 141 -15.36 -2.84 4.72
C GLN A 141 -15.01 -3.89 3.67
N LEU A 142 -13.76 -3.83 3.21
CA LEU A 142 -13.11 -4.85 2.40
C LEU A 142 -11.87 -5.31 3.18
N ILE A 143 -11.71 -6.61 3.35
CA ILE A 143 -10.54 -7.21 3.98
C ILE A 143 -9.93 -8.19 2.98
N LEU A 144 -8.68 -7.95 2.62
CA LEU A 144 -7.89 -8.84 1.77
C LEU A 144 -6.89 -9.57 2.66
N THR A 145 -6.82 -10.90 2.58
CA THR A 145 -5.89 -11.69 3.40
C THR A 145 -4.98 -12.54 2.53
N GLU A 146 -3.68 -12.37 2.70
CA GLU A 146 -2.63 -13.12 2.02
C GLU A 146 -1.64 -13.66 3.05
N GLN A 147 -1.35 -14.97 3.01
CA GLN A 147 -0.36 -15.63 3.88
C GLN A 147 -0.53 -15.37 5.41
N GLY A 148 -1.73 -15.01 5.85
CA GLY A 148 -2.04 -14.73 7.26
C GLY A 148 -1.93 -13.26 7.66
N GLU A 149 -1.53 -12.38 6.74
CA GLU A 149 -1.59 -10.93 6.90
C GLU A 149 -2.86 -10.40 6.24
N SER A 150 -3.55 -9.48 6.92
CA SER A 150 -4.80 -8.90 6.43
C SER A 150 -4.62 -7.41 6.22
N THR A 151 -5.02 -6.94 5.03
CA THR A 151 -5.15 -5.53 4.73
C THR A 151 -6.62 -5.14 4.81
N THR A 152 -6.92 -4.09 5.57
CA THR A 152 -8.28 -3.60 5.77
C THR A 152 -8.50 -2.29 5.02
N PHE A 153 -9.63 -2.21 4.34
CA PHE A 153 -10.10 -0.99 3.70
C PHE A 153 -11.51 -0.63 4.14
N THR A 154 -11.80 0.68 4.12
CA THR A 154 -13.14 1.22 4.35
C THR A 154 -13.70 1.88 3.10
N ARG A 155 -15.01 1.76 2.90
CA ARG A 155 -15.67 2.34 1.74
C ARG A 155 -15.68 3.87 1.81
N ARG A 156 -15.41 4.53 0.67
CA ARG A 156 -15.61 5.97 0.48
C ARG A 156 -17.03 6.33 0.08
#